data_AF-A0A930W462-F1
#
_entry.id   AF-A0A930W462-F1
#
_cell.length_a   1.000
_cell.length_b   1.000
_cell.length_c   1.000
_cell.angle_alpha   90.00
_cell.angle_beta   90.00
_cell.angle_gamma   90.00
#
_symmetry.space_group_name_H-M   'P 1'
#
loop_
_entity.id
_entity.type
_entity.pdbx_description
1 polymer ?
#
loop_
_entity_poly.entity_id
_entity_poly.type
_entity_poly.pdbx_seq_one_letter_code
_entity_poly.pdbx_strand_id
1 'polypeptide(L)'
;MQSLGFRLFGKNFTQPVTGADFIGLHEYVLTEYMLELGMRKVGERYFYSETPYADEENDLLKMARAVQYRRAGKTIDFQAPAYWGNMMTLMYSL
;
A
#
# COMPACT_ATOMS: atom_id res chain seq x y z
N MET A 1 2.95 9.16 -15.52
CA MET A 1 2.85 8.20 -14.40
C MET A 1 1.99 8.82 -13.29
N GLN A 2 0.91 8.18 -12.85
CA GLN A 2 -0.02 8.76 -11.85
C GLN A 2 0.35 8.38 -10.40
N SER A 3 1.64 8.29 -10.05
CA SER A 3 2.05 8.01 -8.66
C SER A 3 2.13 9.29 -7.82
N LEU A 4 1.79 9.20 -6.54
CA LEU A 4 1.88 10.34 -5.60
C LEU A 4 3.32 10.86 -5.48
N GLY A 5 4.30 9.95 -5.38
CA GLY A 5 5.72 10.30 -5.33
C GLY A 5 6.18 11.11 -6.54
N PHE A 6 5.74 10.74 -7.76
CA PHE A 6 6.10 11.48 -8.96
C PHE A 6 5.45 12.87 -8.98
N ARG A 7 4.24 13.04 -8.45
CA ARG A 7 3.59 14.35 -8.36
C ARG A 7 4.26 15.28 -7.34
N LEU A 8 4.72 14.73 -6.23
CA LEU A 8 5.37 15.50 -5.15
C LEU A 8 6.83 15.85 -5.48
N PHE A 9 7.60 14.89 -5.97
CA PHE A 9 9.06 15.00 -6.10
C PHE A 9 9.56 14.97 -7.55
N GLY A 10 8.67 14.77 -8.53
CA GLY A 10 9.05 14.58 -9.94
C GLY A 10 9.84 15.73 -10.54
N LYS A 11 9.68 16.95 -10.01
CA LYS A 11 10.42 18.15 -10.46
C LYS A 11 11.90 18.13 -10.09
N ASN A 12 12.29 17.28 -9.13
CA ASN A 12 13.65 17.20 -8.62
C ASN A 12 14.45 16.04 -9.25
N PHE A 13 13.82 15.22 -10.09
CA PHE A 13 14.51 14.11 -10.73
C PHE A 13 15.30 14.59 -11.95
N THR A 14 16.59 14.30 -11.94
CA THR A 14 17.51 14.60 -13.05
C THR A 14 17.60 13.44 -14.05
N GLN A 15 16.97 12.30 -13.76
CA GLN A 15 16.97 11.10 -14.58
C GLN A 15 15.54 10.54 -14.71
N PRO A 16 15.22 9.81 -15.80
CA PRO A 16 13.93 9.15 -15.95
C PRO A 16 13.71 8.10 -14.85
N VAL A 17 12.61 8.23 -14.12
CA VAL A 17 12.19 7.26 -13.10
C VAL A 17 10.95 6.50 -13.56
N THR A 18 10.93 5.21 -13.27
CA THR A 18 9.87 4.24 -13.56
C THR A 18 9.04 3.97 -12.30
N GLY A 19 7.93 3.24 -12.45
CA GLY A 19 7.10 2.83 -11.31
C GLY A 19 7.85 1.98 -10.28
N ALA A 20 8.87 1.23 -10.71
CA ALA A 20 9.71 0.42 -9.83
C ALA A 20 10.62 1.27 -8.94
N ASP A 21 11.02 2.46 -9.40
CA ASP A 21 11.87 3.39 -8.63
C ASP A 21 11.11 4.02 -7.45
N PHE A 22 9.77 3.96 -7.45
CA PHE A 22 8.91 4.40 -6.35
C PHE A 22 8.61 3.32 -5.32
N ILE A 23 9.05 2.07 -5.56
CA ILE A 23 8.97 0.99 -4.56
C ILE A 23 9.80 1.37 -3.32
N GLY A 24 10.80 2.25 -3.49
CA GLY A 24 11.69 2.74 -2.44
C GLY A 24 11.25 4.01 -1.70
N LEU A 25 9.98 4.47 -1.81
CA LEU A 25 9.44 5.44 -0.82
C LEU A 25 9.18 4.72 0.50
N HIS A 26 10.29 4.26 1.08
CA HIS A 26 10.37 3.58 2.35
C HIS A 26 9.98 4.55 3.45
N GLU A 27 9.30 4.04 4.48
CA GLU A 27 8.85 4.81 5.64
C GLU A 27 9.94 5.72 6.18
N TYR A 28 11.12 5.16 6.44
CA TYR A 28 12.31 5.87 6.90
C TYR A 28 12.63 7.14 6.09
N VAL A 29 12.65 7.06 4.75
CA VAL A 29 12.99 8.20 3.89
C VAL A 29 11.93 9.29 3.96
N LEU A 30 10.65 8.88 4.06
CA LEU A 30 9.53 9.82 4.25
C LEU A 30 9.59 10.47 5.63
N THR A 31 9.94 9.71 6.67
CA THR A 31 10.05 10.20 8.04
C THR A 31 11.19 11.21 8.18
N GLU A 32 12.39 10.91 7.69
CA GLU A 32 13.52 11.84 7.71
C GLU A 32 13.20 13.16 6.99
N TYR A 33 12.58 13.08 5.81
CA TYR A 33 12.16 14.28 5.08
C TYR A 33 11.15 15.12 5.87
N MET A 34 10.17 14.49 6.52
CA MET A 34 9.17 15.20 7.32
C MET A 34 9.77 15.80 8.61
N LEU A 35 10.78 15.15 9.20
CA LEU A 35 11.54 15.68 10.34
C LEU A 35 12.32 16.95 9.95
N GLU A 36 12.96 16.97 8.78
CA GLU A 36 13.64 18.16 8.25
C GLU A 36 12.67 19.34 8.04
N LEU A 37 11.40 19.05 7.72
CA LEU A 37 10.34 20.05 7.62
C LEU A 37 9.78 20.50 8.98
N GLY A 38 10.38 20.05 10.09
CA GLY A 38 9.97 20.40 11.45
C GLY A 38 8.71 19.67 11.94
N MET A 39 8.26 18.65 11.21
CA MET A 39 7.14 17.82 11.65
C MET A 39 7.63 16.65 12.50
N ARG A 40 6.73 16.08 13.29
CA ARG A 40 6.98 14.82 14.01
C ARG A 40 5.99 13.76 13.55
N LYS A 41 6.46 12.51 13.51
CA LYS A 41 5.59 11.37 13.25
C LYS A 41 4.67 11.15 14.45
N VAL A 42 3.37 11.16 14.21
CA VAL A 42 2.34 10.98 15.25
C VAL A 42 1.62 9.63 15.15
N GLY A 43 1.93 8.82 14.13
CA GLY A 43 1.47 7.44 14.05
C GLY A 43 1.93 6.74 12.78
N GLU A 44 1.97 5.41 12.86
CA GLU A 44 2.17 4.50 11.73
C GLU A 44 1.11 3.39 11.73
N ARG A 45 0.80 2.87 10.54
CA ARG A 45 0.00 1.67 10.34
C ARG A 45 0.72 0.77 9.35
N TYR A 46 0.90 -0.50 9.65
CA TYR A 46 1.73 -1.45 8.88
C TYR A 46 0.99 -2.07 7.69
N PHE A 47 1.76 -2.53 6.69
CA PHE A 47 1.24 -3.25 5.53
C PHE A 47 0.74 -4.65 5.91
N TYR A 48 -0.28 -5.14 5.21
CA TYR A 48 -0.95 -6.38 5.52
C TYR A 48 0.00 -7.59 5.61
N SER A 49 0.92 -7.72 4.65
CA SER A 49 1.91 -8.81 4.55
C SER A 49 2.91 -8.88 5.71
N GLU A 50 3.08 -7.79 6.46
CA GLU A 50 4.01 -7.71 7.58
C GLU A 50 3.32 -8.00 8.92
N THR A 51 2.01 -8.26 8.90
CA THR A 51 1.25 -8.63 10.09
C THR A 51 1.35 -10.14 10.35
N PRO A 52 1.33 -10.59 11.61
CA PRO A 52 1.33 -12.03 11.95
C PRO A 52 0.05 -12.76 11.52
N TYR A 53 -0.91 -12.06 10.91
CA TYR A 53 -2.18 -12.59 10.42
C TYR A 53 -2.25 -12.62 8.88
N ALA A 54 -1.19 -12.22 8.19
CA ALA A 54 -1.14 -12.24 6.74
C ALA A 54 -1.17 -13.67 6.22
N ASP A 55 -2.10 -13.96 5.30
CA ASP A 55 -2.23 -15.28 4.67
C ASP A 55 -2.57 -15.11 3.18
N GLU A 56 -1.61 -14.52 2.45
CA GLU A 56 -1.79 -14.03 1.08
C GLU A 56 -2.29 -15.11 0.12
N GLU A 57 -1.74 -16.33 0.22
CA GLU A 57 -2.13 -17.45 -0.65
C GLU A 57 -3.58 -17.87 -0.41
N ASN A 58 -3.98 -18.06 0.85
CA ASN A 58 -5.37 -18.43 1.15
C ASN A 58 -6.35 -17.29 0.84
N ASP A 59 -5.93 -16.04 1.01
CA ASP A 59 -6.73 -14.87 0.67
C ASP A 59 -6.96 -14.74 -0.84
N LEU A 60 -5.93 -15.00 -1.65
CA LEU A 60 -6.02 -15.10 -3.10
C LEU A 60 -6.96 -16.23 -3.52
N LEU A 61 -6.84 -17.41 -2.90
CA LEU A 61 -7.70 -18.55 -3.19
C LEU A 61 -9.16 -18.28 -2.81
N LYS A 62 -9.43 -17.63 -1.67
CA LYS A 62 -10.78 -17.19 -1.26
C LYS A 62 -11.37 -16.20 -2.26
N MET A 63 -10.58 -15.23 -2.72
CA MET A 63 -11.00 -14.27 -3.75
C MET A 63 -11.30 -14.95 -5.08
N ALA A 64 -10.43 -15.85 -5.54
CA ALA A 64 -10.65 -16.64 -6.76
C ALA A 64 -11.95 -17.45 -6.67
N ARG A 65 -12.21 -18.08 -5.51
CA ARG A 65 -13.45 -18.83 -5.25
C ARG A 65 -14.69 -17.92 -5.28
N ALA A 66 -14.61 -16.72 -4.70
CA ALA A 66 -15.72 -15.75 -4.73
C ALA A 66 -16.06 -15.34 -6.18
N VAL A 67 -15.04 -15.12 -7.00
CA VAL A 67 -15.21 -14.83 -8.43
C VAL A 67 -15.85 -16.00 -9.17
N GLN A 68 -15.43 -17.24 -8.89
CA GLN A 68 -16.03 -18.45 -9.46
C GLN A 68 -17.50 -18.61 -9.07
N TYR A 69 -17.85 -18.37 -7.80
CA TYR A 69 -19.24 -18.45 -7.31
C TYR A 69 -20.13 -17.44 -8.00
N ARG A 70 -19.67 -16.18 -8.10
CA ARG A 70 -20.37 -15.13 -8.83
C ARG A 70 -20.60 -15.50 -10.30
N ARG A 71 -19.59 -16.05 -10.99
CA ARG A 71 -19.71 -16.51 -12.39
C ARG A 71 -20.70 -17.66 -12.55
N ALA A 72 -20.82 -18.51 -11.54
CA ALA A 72 -21.74 -19.64 -11.52
C ALA A 72 -23.14 -19.29 -10.96
N GLY A 73 -23.44 -18.01 -10.66
CA GLY A 73 -24.71 -17.59 -10.08
C GLY A 73 -24.97 -18.10 -8.66
N LYS A 74 -23.91 -18.51 -7.94
CA LYS A 74 -23.99 -19.04 -6.58
C LYS A 74 -23.87 -17.92 -5.55
N THR A 75 -24.60 -18.05 -4.44
CA THR A 75 -24.47 -17.16 -3.28
C THR A 75 -23.10 -17.35 -2.64
N ILE A 76 -22.41 -16.26 -2.34
CA ILE A 76 -21.14 -16.28 -1.59
C ILE A 76 -21.49 -16.36 -0.10
N ASP A 77 -21.18 -17.50 0.51
CA ASP A 77 -21.49 -17.85 1.92
C ASP A 77 -20.29 -17.67 2.85
N PHE A 78 -19.21 -17.05 2.38
CA PHE A 78 -17.98 -16.78 3.13
C PHE A 78 -17.55 -15.32 3.00
N GLN A 79 -16.82 -14.82 3.99
CA GLN A 79 -16.21 -13.49 3.94
C GLN A 79 -14.91 -13.55 3.14
N ALA A 80 -14.82 -12.78 2.06
CA ALA A 80 -13.58 -12.61 1.31
C ALA A 80 -12.79 -11.41 1.86
N PRO A 81 -11.46 -11.51 2.00
CA PRO A 81 -10.64 -10.42 2.50
C PRO A 81 -10.66 -9.22 1.55
N ALA A 82 -10.38 -8.03 2.08
CA ALA A 82 -10.24 -6.82 1.26
C ALA A 82 -8.98 -6.95 0.38
N TYR A 83 -9.16 -7.43 -0.85
CA TYR A 83 -8.06 -7.61 -1.81
C TYR A 83 -7.73 -6.30 -2.52
N TRP A 84 -6.90 -5.48 -1.88
CA TRP A 84 -6.02 -4.53 -2.55
C TRP A 84 -4.94 -4.07 -1.58
N GLY A 85 -3.68 -4.37 -1.91
CA GLY A 85 -2.51 -3.89 -1.16
C GLY A 85 -2.43 -2.37 -1.17
N ASN A 86 -2.90 -1.75 -0.09
CA ASN A 86 -2.59 -0.40 0.37
C ASN A 86 -3.29 -0.24 1.74
N MET A 87 -2.71 0.37 2.77
CA MET A 87 -1.67 1.37 2.74
C MET A 87 -1.03 1.47 4.11
N MET A 88 0.30 1.47 4.16
CA MET A 88 0.98 2.09 5.28
C MET A 88 0.51 3.53 5.39
N THR A 89 -0.10 3.85 6.53
CA THR A 89 -0.58 5.20 6.81
C THR A 89 0.41 5.83 7.76
N LEU A 90 1.18 6.80 7.26
CA LEU A 90 2.06 7.62 8.07
C LEU A 90 1.37 8.94 8.33
N MET A 91 1.27 9.32 9.61
CA MET A 91 0.66 10.58 10.03
C MET A 91 1.74 11.45 10.67
N TYR A 92 1.80 12.71 10.25
CA TYR A 92 2.72 13.72 10.77
C TYR A 92 1.95 14.94 11.26
N SER A 93 2.46 15.60 12.29
CA SER A 93 1.97 16.90 12.74
C SER A 93 3.12 17.89 12.84
N LEU A 94 2.82 19.17 12.66
CA LEU A 94 3.64 20.25 13.20
C LEU A 94 3.61 20.23 14.74
#